data_AF-A0A7S3KST7-F1
#
_entry.id   AF-A0A7S3KST7-F1
#
_cell.length_a   1.000
_cell.length_b   1.000
_cell.length_c   1.000
_cell.angle_alpha   90.00
_cell.angle_beta   90.00
_cell.angle_gamma   90.00
#
_symmetry.space_group_name_H-M   'P 1'
#
loop_
_entity.id
_entity.type
_entity.pdbx_description
1 polymer ?
#
loop_
_entity_poly.entity_id
_entity_poly.type
_entity_poly.pdbx_seq_one_letter_code
_entity_poly.pdbx_strand_id
1 'polypeptide(L)'
;MLSNTYFWERRNILLQMLENYIDDNAVIIQATPKYSKNGKSRKPTKPRGSQYRGVSKNKAKWQVMIMGNFKKMYFGAIKSEKEAAIFYDKLAIVSHGIKAKTNFSYTRSDIINILNDEKISNCWNN
;
A
#
# COMPACT_ATOMS: atom_id res chain seq x y z
N MET A 1 -8.95 -19.29 3.13
CA MET A 1 -9.45 -18.04 2.51
C MET A 1 -9.58 -17.03 3.62
N LEU A 2 -9.17 -15.78 3.40
CA LEU A 2 -9.47 -14.73 4.38
C LEU A 2 -10.97 -14.53 4.38
N SER A 3 -11.62 -14.65 5.54
CA SER A 3 -13.04 -14.32 5.65
C SER A 3 -13.20 -12.82 5.41
N ASN A 4 -14.32 -12.42 4.81
CA ASN A 4 -14.77 -11.04 4.63
C ASN A 4 -14.49 -10.18 5.90
N THR A 5 -14.58 -10.79 7.09
CA THR A 5 -14.27 -10.18 8.38
C THR A 5 -12.89 -9.53 8.50
N TYR A 6 -11.83 -10.06 7.87
CA TYR A 6 -10.47 -9.55 8.07
C TYR A 6 -10.31 -8.12 7.52
N PHE A 7 -10.84 -7.85 6.33
CA PHE A 7 -10.80 -6.51 5.75
C PHE A 7 -11.62 -5.52 6.59
N TRP A 8 -12.87 -5.89 6.93
CA TRP A 8 -13.76 -5.05 7.72
C TRP A 8 -13.21 -4.74 9.11
N GLU A 9 -12.63 -5.72 9.78
CA GLU A 9 -12.01 -5.54 11.09
C GLU A 9 -10.83 -4.57 10.99
N ARG A 10 -9.91 -4.78 10.03
CA ARG A 10 -8.78 -3.86 9.80
C ARG A 10 -9.23 -2.45 9.43
N ARG A 11 -10.26 -2.34 8.59
CA ARG A 11 -10.86 -1.07 8.20
C ARG A 11 -11.41 -0.33 9.40
N ASN A 12 -12.24 -0.98 10.21
CA ASN A 12 -12.89 -0.34 11.35
C ASN A 12 -11.88 0.09 12.41
N ILE A 13 -10.86 -0.74 12.69
CA ILE A 13 -9.75 -0.36 13.58
C ILE A 13 -9.06 0.90 13.06
N LEU A 14 -8.74 0.97 11.77
CA LEU A 14 -8.05 2.13 11.21
C LEU A 14 -8.93 3.39 11.24
N LEU A 15 -10.23 3.28 10.95
CA LEU A 15 -11.17 4.41 11.06
C LEU A 15 -11.21 4.96 12.48
N GLN A 16 -11.35 4.11 13.50
CA GLN A 16 -11.34 4.53 14.90
C GLN A 16 -10.02 5.22 15.28
N MET A 17 -8.88 4.72 14.78
CA MET A 17 -7.60 5.38 15.02
C MET A 17 -7.53 6.79 14.41
N LEU A 18 -8.15 7.00 13.24
CA LEU A 18 -8.16 8.27 12.53
C LEU A 18 -9.08 9.32 13.18
N GLU A 19 -10.00 8.93 14.07
CA GLU A 19 -10.82 9.87 14.85
C GLU A 19 -9.98 10.76 15.77
N ASN A 20 -8.79 10.31 16.18
CA ASN A 20 -7.86 11.10 16.98
C ASN A 20 -7.17 12.24 16.20
N TYR A 21 -7.34 12.27 14.88
CA TYR A 21 -6.78 13.30 14.02
C TYR A 21 -7.92 14.18 13.50
N ILE A 22 -7.88 15.47 13.83
CA ILE A 22 -8.95 16.42 13.47
C ILE A 22 -8.70 17.02 12.08
N ASP A 23 -7.44 17.28 11.73
CA ASP A 23 -7.06 17.87 10.45
C ASP A 23 -7.01 16.81 9.33
N ASP A 24 -7.82 17.02 8.31
CA ASP A 24 -7.90 16.16 7.12
C ASP A 24 -6.62 16.15 6.29
N ASN A 25 -5.82 17.23 6.35
CA ASN A 25 -4.55 17.37 5.65
C ASN A 25 -3.37 16.85 6.47
N ALA A 26 -3.60 16.43 7.72
CA ALA A 26 -2.54 15.87 8.55
C ALA A 26 -1.93 14.64 7.87
N VAL A 27 -0.62 14.66 7.63
CA VAL A 27 0.11 13.52 7.07
C VAL A 27 0.28 12.45 8.14
N ILE A 28 -0.52 11.39 8.06
CA ILE A 28 -0.54 10.30 9.05
C ILE A 28 0.53 9.26 8.74
N ILE A 29 0.75 8.97 7.46
CA ILE A 29 1.74 7.99 7.01
C ILE A 29 2.77 8.71 6.16
N GLN A 30 4.02 8.70 6.62
CA GLN A 30 5.14 9.25 5.87
C GLN A 30 5.71 8.22 4.89
N ALA A 31 6.07 8.67 3.69
CA ALA A 31 6.71 7.83 2.68
C ALA A 31 8.00 7.21 3.22
N THR A 32 8.12 5.89 3.09
CA THR A 32 9.32 5.15 3.53
C THR A 32 9.94 4.36 2.37
N PRO A 33 10.23 4.96 1.20
CA PRO A 33 10.51 4.25 -0.06
C PRO A 33 11.67 3.25 0.03
N LYS A 34 11.66 2.23 -0.84
CA LYS A 34 12.67 1.16 -0.87
C LYS A 34 14.09 1.69 -1.06
N TYR A 35 14.26 2.75 -1.84
CA TYR A 35 15.52 3.41 -2.08
C TYR A 35 15.49 4.80 -1.45
N SER A 36 16.35 5.04 -0.47
CA SER A 36 16.49 6.38 0.14
C SER A 36 17.15 7.34 -0.84
N LYS A 37 16.59 8.54 -0.99
CA LYS A 37 17.21 9.62 -1.76
C LYS A 37 18.50 10.15 -1.08
N ASN A 38 18.62 9.98 0.23
CA ASN A 38 19.72 10.51 1.04
C ASN A 38 20.77 9.41 1.36
N GLY A 39 21.41 8.91 0.31
CA GLY A 39 22.88 8.78 0.23
C GLY A 39 23.72 7.97 1.24
N LYS A 40 23.21 7.08 2.10
CA LYS A 40 24.10 6.22 2.94
C LYS A 40 24.07 4.71 2.65
N SER A 41 23.16 4.26 1.79
CA SER A 41 23.15 2.87 1.32
C SER A 41 23.90 2.82 -0.02
N ARG A 42 25.02 2.08 -0.08
CA ARG A 42 25.78 1.79 -1.31
C ARG A 42 24.84 1.77 -2.51
N LYS A 43 24.97 2.72 -3.45
CA LYS A 43 24.15 2.79 -4.66
C LYS A 43 24.12 1.39 -5.26
N PRO A 44 22.99 0.66 -5.21
CA PRO A 44 22.92 -0.59 -5.95
C PRO A 44 23.06 -0.18 -7.41
N THR A 45 23.92 -0.89 -8.13
CA THR A 45 23.87 -0.93 -9.60
C THR A 45 22.39 -1.10 -10.01
N LYS A 46 21.96 -0.36 -11.03
CA LYS A 46 20.59 -0.26 -11.59
C LYS A 46 19.58 -1.26 -10.96
N PRO A 47 18.48 -0.80 -10.33
CA PRO A 47 17.52 -1.72 -9.72
C PRO A 47 17.08 -2.78 -10.73
N ARG A 48 17.25 -4.06 -10.38
CA ARG A 48 16.91 -5.22 -11.23
C ARG A 48 15.39 -5.38 -11.48
N GLY A 49 14.59 -4.38 -11.12
CA GLY A 49 13.13 -4.39 -11.15
C GLY A 49 12.57 -3.00 -10.83
N SER A 50 11.36 -2.94 -10.29
CA SER A 50 10.73 -1.65 -9.99
C SER A 50 11.53 -0.83 -8.97
N GLN A 51 11.50 0.49 -9.15
CA GLN A 51 11.97 1.43 -8.14
C GLN A 51 11.06 1.47 -6.89
N TYR A 52 9.80 1.08 -7.04
CA TYR A 52 8.81 1.09 -5.97
C TYR A 52 8.77 -0.25 -5.24
N ARG A 53 8.49 -0.20 -3.94
CA ARG A 53 8.24 -1.39 -3.12
C ARG A 53 6.99 -2.10 -3.59
N GLY A 54 7.03 -3.43 -3.55
CA GLY A 54 5.88 -4.28 -3.86
C GLY A 54 5.53 -4.35 -5.33
N VAL A 55 6.15 -3.54 -6.19
CA VAL A 55 5.87 -3.52 -7.62
C VAL A 55 6.83 -4.45 -8.37
N SER A 56 6.28 -5.25 -9.26
CA SER A 56 7.03 -6.10 -10.20
C SER A 56 6.41 -6.04 -11.57
N LYS A 57 7.20 -6.36 -12.60
CA LYS A 57 6.74 -6.43 -13.99
C LYS A 57 6.73 -7.88 -14.44
N ASN A 58 5.60 -8.32 -14.99
CA ASN A 58 5.46 -9.62 -15.63
C ASN A 58 5.13 -9.40 -17.11
N LYS A 59 6.09 -9.70 -17.99
CA LYS A 59 6.03 -9.37 -19.42
C LYS A 59 5.75 -7.85 -19.62
N ALA A 60 4.58 -7.52 -20.15
CA ALA A 60 4.16 -6.14 -20.40
C ALA A 60 3.33 -5.52 -19.26
N LYS A 61 2.93 -6.30 -18.25
CA LYS A 61 1.98 -5.85 -17.20
C LYS A 61 2.69 -5.58 -15.89
N TRP A 62 2.31 -4.49 -15.22
CA TRP A 62 2.72 -4.24 -13.84
C TRP A 62 1.79 -4.99 -12.88
N GLN A 63 2.36 -5.48 -11.80
CA GLN A 63 1.66 -6.20 -10.75
C GLN A 63 2.23 -5.82 -9.38
N VAL A 64 1.39 -5.97 -8.38
CA VAL A 64 1.68 -5.71 -6.98
C VAL A 64 1.80 -7.03 -6.25
N MET A 65 2.78 -7.12 -5.35
CA MET A 65 2.94 -8.21 -4.41
C MET A 65 2.86 -7.65 -2.99
N ILE A 66 1.98 -8.23 -2.18
CA ILE A 66 1.85 -7.94 -0.75
C ILE A 66 1.90 -9.24 0.05
N MET A 67 2.41 -9.16 1.27
CA MET A 67 2.36 -10.26 2.23
C MET A 67 1.15 -10.09 3.13
N GLY A 68 0.22 -11.05 3.08
CA GLY A 68 -0.89 -11.15 4.04
C GLY A 68 -0.93 -12.55 4.64
N ASN A 69 -1.08 -12.66 5.96
CA ASN A 69 -1.08 -13.93 6.69
C ASN A 69 0.03 -14.90 6.28
N PHE A 70 1.27 -14.39 6.22
CA PHE A 70 2.48 -15.14 5.82
C PHE A 70 2.46 -15.71 4.39
N LYS A 71 1.51 -15.30 3.56
CA LYS A 71 1.40 -15.70 2.15
C LYS A 71 1.60 -14.51 1.23
N LYS A 72 2.23 -14.76 0.08
CA LYS A 72 2.38 -13.77 -1.00
C LYS A 72 1.07 -13.74 -1.79
N MET A 73 0.50 -12.55 -1.92
CA MET A 73 -0.65 -12.29 -2.78
C MET A 73 -0.20 -11.36 -3.89
N TYR A 74 -0.63 -11.66 -5.11
CA TYR A 74 -0.31 -10.89 -6.30
C TYR A 74 -1.59 -10.27 -6.87
N PHE A 75 -1.54 -8.97 -7.13
CA PHE A 75 -2.64 -8.23 -7.75
C PHE A 75 -2.14 -7.61 -9.05
N GLY A 76 -2.82 -7.88 -10.16
CA GLY A 76 -2.21 -7.74 -11.50
C GLY A 76 -2.91 -6.80 -12.48
N ALA A 77 -2.34 -6.75 -13.69
CA ALA A 77 -2.82 -6.06 -14.89
C ALA A 77 -2.86 -4.52 -14.85
N ILE A 78 -1.89 -3.90 -14.16
CA ILE A 78 -1.78 -2.46 -14.06
C ILE A 78 -0.95 -1.89 -15.22
N LYS A 79 -1.36 -0.73 -15.75
CA LYS A 79 -0.80 -0.12 -16.96
C LYS A 79 0.54 0.57 -16.68
N SER A 80 0.65 1.27 -15.56
CA SER A 80 1.86 2.01 -15.21
C SER A 80 2.51 1.52 -13.91
N GLU A 81 3.81 1.71 -13.81
CA GLU A 81 4.59 1.37 -12.61
C GLU A 81 4.13 2.18 -11.40
N LYS A 82 3.83 3.48 -11.60
CA LYS A 82 3.39 4.38 -10.55
C LYS A 82 1.99 4.03 -10.04
N GLU A 83 1.06 3.66 -10.93
CA GLU A 83 -0.25 3.16 -10.50
C GLU A 83 -0.12 1.89 -9.67
N ALA A 84 0.79 0.98 -10.05
CA ALA A 84 1.05 -0.21 -9.26
C ALA A 84 1.63 0.14 -7.88
N ALA A 85 2.49 1.16 -7.80
CA ALA A 85 3.03 1.64 -6.52
C ALA A 85 1.94 2.23 -5.60
N ILE A 86 1.04 3.05 -6.16
CA ILE A 86 -0.11 3.59 -5.44
C ILE A 86 -1.02 2.45 -4.97
N PHE A 87 -1.28 1.47 -5.84
CA PHE A 87 -2.12 0.34 -5.51
C PHE A 87 -1.52 -0.53 -4.40
N TYR A 88 -0.21 -0.75 -4.42
CA TYR A 88 0.50 -1.39 -3.32
C TYR A 88 0.34 -0.64 -2.01
N ASP A 89 0.53 0.68 -2.01
CA ASP A 89 0.40 1.50 -0.81
C ASP A 89 -1.02 1.40 -0.21
N LYS A 90 -2.07 1.44 -1.05
CA LYS A 90 -3.46 1.22 -0.62
C LYS A 90 -3.65 -0.12 0.10
N LEU A 91 -3.16 -1.21 -0.50
CA LEU A 91 -3.24 -2.55 0.10
C LEU A 91 -2.43 -2.65 1.40
N ALA A 92 -1.25 -2.02 1.45
CA ALA A 92 -0.39 -2.01 2.62
C ALA A 92 -1.03 -1.25 3.78
N ILE A 93 -1.68 -0.10 3.51
CA ILE A 93 -2.41 0.70 4.49
C ILE A 93 -3.54 -0.11 5.11
N VAL A 94 -4.33 -0.80 4.29
CA VAL A 94 -5.41 -1.66 4.78
C VAL A 94 -4.86 -2.83 5.60
N SER A 95 -3.78 -3.47 5.15
CA SER A 95 -3.24 -4.66 5.82
C SER A 95 -2.47 -4.35 7.11
N HIS A 96 -1.81 -3.20 7.18
CA HIS A 96 -0.86 -2.86 8.24
C HIS A 96 -1.20 -1.58 9.02
N GLY A 97 -2.28 -0.88 8.65
CA GLY A 97 -2.71 0.36 9.28
C GLY A 97 -1.70 1.50 9.12
N ILE A 98 -1.63 2.38 10.11
CA ILE A 98 -0.71 3.53 10.14
C ILE A 98 0.78 3.15 10.09
N LYS A 99 1.11 1.88 10.40
CA LYS A 99 2.49 1.36 10.36
C LYS A 99 2.88 0.83 8.98
N ALA A 100 2.02 0.98 7.98
CA ALA A 100 2.29 0.53 6.62
C ALA A 100 3.55 1.20 6.06
N LYS A 101 4.41 0.39 5.45
CA LYS A 101 5.55 0.90 4.69
C LYS A 101 5.08 1.26 3.28
N THR A 102 4.89 2.54 3.02
CA THR A 102 4.39 3.07 1.74
C THR A 102 5.52 3.67 0.88
N ASN A 103 5.25 3.82 -0.40
CA ASN A 103 6.10 4.53 -1.36
C ASN A 103 5.86 6.04 -1.32
N PHE A 104 4.61 6.46 -1.01
CA PHE A 104 4.18 7.84 -0.90
C PHE A 104 3.67 8.17 0.51
N SER A 105 3.57 9.47 0.81
CA SER A 105 2.94 9.94 2.05
C SER A 105 1.43 10.05 1.86
N TYR A 106 0.68 9.83 2.92
CA TYR A 106 -0.79 9.83 2.90
C TYR A 106 -1.33 10.70 4.04
N THR A 107 -2.25 11.58 3.68
CA THR A 107 -3.00 12.39 4.63
C THR A 107 -4.14 11.58 5.25
N ARG A 108 -4.75 12.12 6.31
CA ARG A 108 -5.97 11.55 6.91
C ARG A 108 -7.06 11.35 5.84
N SER A 109 -7.32 12.38 5.03
CA SER A 109 -8.33 12.32 3.96
C SER A 109 -8.02 11.23 2.94
N ASP A 110 -6.76 11.11 2.51
CA ASP A 110 -6.36 10.06 1.57
C ASP A 110 -6.63 8.66 2.14
N ILE A 111 -6.33 8.44 3.42
CA ILE A 111 -6.55 7.12 4.05
C ILE A 111 -8.04 6.81 4.15
N ILE A 112 -8.88 7.78 4.50
CA ILE A 112 -10.34 7.60 4.52
C ILE A 112 -10.87 7.21 3.14
N ASN A 113 -10.42 7.90 2.09
CA ASN A 113 -10.79 7.59 0.72
C ASN A 113 -10.38 6.17 0.31
N ILE A 114 -9.20 5.70 0.76
CA ILE A 114 -8.74 4.33 0.53
C ILE A 114 -9.63 3.31 1.24
N LEU A 115 -10.05 3.59 2.47
CA LEU A 115 -10.89 2.69 3.27
C LEU A 115 -12.33 2.59 2.76
N ASN A 116 -12.75 3.54 1.94
CA ASN A 116 -14.04 3.54 1.24
C ASN A 116 -13.93 3.08 -0.23
N ASP A 117 -12.74 2.74 -0.71
CA ASP A 117 -12.51 2.28 -2.08
C ASP A 117 -12.98 0.82 -2.23
N GLU A 118 -14.14 0.62 -2.87
CA GLU A 118 -14.72 -0.70 -3.12
C GLU A 118 -13.77 -1.64 -3.87
N LYS A 119 -12.94 -1.11 -4.76
CA LYS A 119 -11.97 -1.90 -5.50
C LYS A 119 -10.97 -2.54 -4.54
N ILE A 120 -10.55 -1.82 -3.51
CA ILE A 120 -9.64 -2.33 -2.48
C ILE A 120 -10.36 -3.35 -1.59
N SER A 121 -11.59 -3.07 -1.17
CA SER A 121 -12.40 -4.03 -0.39
C SER A 121 -12.55 -5.36 -1.11
N ASN A 122 -12.87 -5.32 -2.41
CA ASN A 122 -13.09 -6.53 -3.22
C ASN A 122 -11.81 -7.35 -3.43
N CYS A 123 -10.62 -6.75 -3.28
CA CYS A 123 -9.35 -7.48 -3.39
C CYS A 123 -9.12 -8.47 -2.23
N TRP A 124 -9.83 -8.32 -1.12
CA TRP A 124 -9.70 -9.17 0.06
C TRP A 124 -10.80 -10.22 0.19
N ASN A 125 -11.79 -10.19 -0.71
CA ASN A 125 -12.98 -11.05 -0.69
C ASN A 125 -12.82 -12.34 -1.53
N ASN A 126 -11.71 -12.51 -2.25
CA ASN A 126 -11.38 -13.68 -3.09
C ASN A 126 -10.19 -14.47 -2.50
#